data_AF-A0A815H1H7-F1
#
_entry.id   AF-A0A815H1H7-F1
#
_cell.length_a   1.000
_cell.length_b   1.000
_cell.length_c   1.000
_cell.angle_alpha   90.00
_cell.angle_beta   90.00
_cell.angle_gamma   90.00
#
_symmetry.space_group_name_H-M   'P 1'
#
loop_
_entity.id
_entity.type
_entity.pdbx_description
1 polymer ?
#
loop_
_entity_poly.entity_id
_entity_poly.type
_entity_poly.pdbx_seq_one_letter_code
_entity_poly.pdbx_strand_id
1 'polypeptide(L)'
;MNRMILIITIALVMQLLICNVSATSVTISNILPRLDIEGKPMDIHDGNIIQYEKGGLYYYYGAGYGECHPPLDFGCAGFYLLGDCGFRENHTIYLYTSPDLHQWTFVRDIFPWNGDRPLGIYYRPKVIYNRYTQLYVLWINRVERTGPFGSPNFLNASYVVATSKTPDGVFTVVQEKVRSIEYGNPGDFTLFIDNDDEERPTAYLAYNSFNNLHRIQIEQLTVDYTATLGKNSTTGPLTPTNNEAPIMFKRNDYYYLLFGQCCCFCTEGSNSRVFVSTHPMGPWVDTQYDIDPVTNEIVHGILRRRSISGGQESFVVYFSHT
;
A
#
# COMPACT_ATOMS: atom_id res chain seq x y z
N MET A 1 -41.31 32.15 -40.53
CA MET A 1 -39.95 31.78 -40.99
C MET A 1 -38.87 31.87 -39.91
N ASN A 2 -38.86 32.87 -39.00
CA ASN A 2 -37.76 33.02 -38.03
C ASN A 2 -37.74 32.05 -36.82
N ARG A 3 -38.84 31.38 -36.46
CA ARG A 3 -38.86 30.40 -35.35
C ARG A 3 -38.38 29.00 -35.73
N MET A 4 -38.50 28.61 -37.00
CA MET A 4 -38.08 27.29 -37.50
C MET A 4 -36.56 27.20 -37.69
N ILE A 5 -35.91 28.32 -38.05
CA ILE A 5 -34.46 28.38 -38.25
C ILE A 5 -33.70 28.27 -36.91
N LEU A 6 -34.28 28.79 -35.81
CA LEU A 6 -33.68 28.75 -34.47
C LEU A 6 -33.73 27.35 -33.82
N ILE A 7 -34.76 26.55 -34.10
CA ILE A 7 -34.89 25.19 -33.56
C ILE A 7 -33.94 24.23 -34.29
N ILE A 8 -33.71 24.44 -35.59
CA ILE A 8 -32.78 23.64 -36.39
C ILE A 8 -31.32 23.94 -36.02
N THR A 9 -31.00 25.17 -35.59
CA THR A 9 -29.65 25.51 -35.11
C THR A 9 -29.33 24.94 -33.73
N ILE A 10 -30.30 24.85 -32.81
CA ILE A 10 -30.09 24.21 -31.49
C ILE A 10 -29.95 22.70 -31.62
N ALA A 11 -30.69 22.06 -32.55
CA ALA A 11 -30.55 20.62 -32.81
C ALA A 11 -29.20 20.24 -33.47
N LEU A 12 -28.65 21.09 -34.36
CA LEU A 12 -27.34 20.85 -34.97
C LEU A 12 -26.16 21.07 -34.01
N VAL A 13 -26.29 21.95 -33.01
CA VAL A 13 -25.23 22.20 -32.01
C VAL A 13 -25.18 21.10 -30.93
N MET A 14 -26.29 20.36 -30.71
CA MET A 14 -26.33 19.23 -29.78
C MET A 14 -25.79 17.90 -30.36
N GLN A 15 -25.53 17.82 -31.67
CA GLN A 15 -25.22 16.56 -32.35
C GLN A 15 -23.73 16.26 -32.59
N LEU A 16 -22.80 17.07 -32.08
CA LEU A 16 -21.36 16.94 -32.41
C LEU A 16 -20.39 16.92 -31.22
N LEU A 17 -20.87 16.58 -30.02
CA LEU A 17 -20.00 16.09 -28.94
C LEU A 17 -20.19 14.57 -28.79
N ILE A 18 -19.97 13.85 -29.90
CA ILE A 18 -19.63 12.43 -29.79
C ILE A 18 -18.20 12.41 -29.25
N CYS A 19 -18.08 12.39 -27.93
CA CYS A 19 -16.82 12.13 -27.26
C CYS A 19 -16.46 10.68 -27.63
N ASN A 20 -15.61 10.50 -28.64
CA ASN A 20 -15.04 9.19 -28.94
C ASN A 20 -14.20 8.80 -27.72
N VAL A 21 -14.79 8.06 -26.80
CA VAL A 21 -14.06 7.43 -25.70
C VAL A 21 -13.22 6.34 -26.32
N SER A 22 -11.97 6.67 -26.61
CA SER A 22 -10.96 5.70 -27.03
C SER A 22 -10.47 4.98 -25.79
N ALA A 23 -10.95 3.76 -25.56
CA ALA A 23 -10.38 2.87 -24.56
C ALA A 23 -9.10 2.25 -25.14
N THR A 24 -7.94 2.65 -24.63
CA THR A 24 -6.67 1.99 -24.97
C THR A 24 -6.59 0.68 -24.19
N SER A 25 -6.39 -0.43 -24.90
CA SER A 25 -6.11 -1.71 -24.26
C SER A 25 -4.72 -1.66 -23.63
N VAL A 26 -4.66 -1.90 -22.32
CA VAL A 26 -3.44 -1.97 -21.53
C VAL A 26 -3.22 -3.42 -21.11
N THR A 27 -2.02 -3.95 -21.34
CA THR A 27 -1.62 -5.28 -20.87
C THR A 27 -0.59 -5.13 -19.75
N ILE A 28 -0.94 -5.60 -18.54
CA ILE A 28 -0.01 -5.64 -17.41
C ILE A 28 0.50 -7.07 -17.28
N SER A 29 1.82 -7.25 -17.41
CA SER A 29 2.48 -8.55 -17.19
C SER A 29 2.79 -8.74 -15.72
N ASN A 30 2.51 -9.94 -15.19
CA ASN A 30 2.94 -10.37 -13.86
C ASN A 30 4.21 -11.23 -13.91
N ILE A 31 4.78 -11.46 -15.10
CA ILE A 31 5.97 -12.31 -15.30
C ILE A 31 7.19 -11.53 -15.81
N LEU A 32 6.97 -10.34 -16.38
CA LEU A 32 8.03 -9.45 -16.84
C LEU A 32 8.10 -8.21 -15.94
N PRO A 33 9.30 -7.63 -15.74
CA PRO A 33 9.41 -6.38 -14.99
C PRO A 33 8.60 -5.28 -15.68
N ARG A 34 7.99 -4.40 -14.87
CA ARG A 34 7.39 -3.17 -15.39
C ARG A 34 8.49 -2.20 -15.77
N LEU A 35 8.36 -1.58 -16.93
CA LEU A 35 9.28 -0.57 -17.43
C LEU A 35 8.60 0.81 -17.40
N ASP A 36 9.38 1.85 -17.13
CA ASP A 36 8.95 3.23 -17.28
C ASP A 36 8.96 3.68 -18.75
N ILE A 37 8.55 4.92 -19.01
CA ILE A 37 8.54 5.51 -20.36
C ILE A 37 9.94 5.66 -20.99
N GLU A 38 11.00 5.55 -20.20
CA GLU A 38 12.40 5.53 -20.67
C GLU A 38 12.91 4.11 -20.93
N GLY A 39 12.08 3.09 -20.69
CA GLY A 39 12.45 1.67 -20.84
C GLY A 39 13.24 1.10 -19.67
N LYS A 40 13.31 1.80 -18.53
CA LYS A 40 14.04 1.34 -17.34
C LYS A 40 13.12 0.50 -16.44
N PRO A 41 13.62 -0.59 -15.82
CA PRO A 41 12.88 -1.30 -14.79
C PRO A 41 12.47 -0.36 -13.65
N MET A 42 11.19 -0.42 -13.28
CA MET A 42 10.68 0.37 -12.16
C MET A 42 11.11 -0.28 -10.84
N ASP A 43 12.07 0.35 -10.15
CA ASP A 43 12.39 0.05 -8.75
C ASP A 43 11.29 0.67 -7.88
N ILE A 44 10.21 -0.08 -7.64
CA ILE A 44 9.10 0.38 -6.81
C ILE A 44 8.38 -0.81 -6.19
N HIS A 45 8.47 -0.88 -4.87
CA HIS A 45 8.01 -2.03 -4.10
C HIS A 45 7.01 -1.59 -3.02
N ASP A 46 6.22 -2.55 -2.55
CA ASP A 46 5.46 -2.60 -1.29
C ASP A 46 4.60 -1.38 -0.87
N GLY A 47 4.46 -0.35 -1.69
CA GLY A 47 3.76 0.89 -1.36
C GLY A 47 2.27 0.93 -1.73
N ASN A 48 1.81 2.02 -2.36
CA ASN A 48 0.42 2.15 -2.83
C ASN A 48 0.29 2.96 -4.12
N ILE A 49 -0.74 2.63 -4.90
CA ILE A 49 -1.23 3.44 -6.01
C ILE A 49 -2.48 4.20 -5.56
N ILE A 50 -2.51 5.51 -5.82
CA ILE A 50 -3.66 6.36 -5.51
C ILE A 50 -3.90 7.38 -6.64
N GLN A 51 -5.17 7.70 -6.87
CA GLN A 51 -5.59 8.82 -7.73
C GLN A 51 -6.30 9.84 -6.82
N TYR A 52 -5.72 11.03 -6.67
CA TYR A 52 -6.26 12.07 -5.78
C TYR A 52 -7.46 12.80 -6.38
N GLU A 53 -7.50 12.93 -7.70
CA GLU A 53 -8.57 13.58 -8.46
C GLU A 53 -9.10 12.63 -9.53
N LYS A 54 -10.41 12.45 -9.60
CA LYS A 54 -11.04 11.56 -10.59
C LYS A 54 -10.64 11.96 -12.01
N GLY A 55 -10.04 11.02 -12.74
CA GLY A 55 -9.54 11.25 -14.10
C GLY A 55 -8.19 11.99 -14.19
N GLY A 56 -7.57 12.30 -13.05
CA GLY A 56 -6.19 12.79 -12.96
C GLY A 56 -5.15 11.68 -13.03
N LEU A 57 -3.91 12.02 -12.70
CA LEU A 57 -2.82 11.05 -12.66
C LEU A 57 -2.99 10.04 -11.52
N TYR A 58 -2.56 8.81 -11.78
CA TYR A 58 -2.24 7.83 -10.75
C TYR A 58 -0.83 8.11 -10.21
N TYR A 59 -0.69 8.03 -8.90
CA TYR A 59 0.55 8.19 -8.17
C TYR A 59 0.91 6.84 -7.55
N TYR A 60 2.03 6.27 -7.96
CA TYR A 60 2.57 5.06 -7.36
C TYR A 60 3.73 5.43 -6.45
N TYR A 61 3.48 5.34 -5.15
CA TYR A 61 4.50 5.46 -4.11
C TYR A 61 4.99 4.08 -3.74
N GLY A 62 6.29 3.92 -3.53
CA GLY A 62 6.85 2.64 -3.10
C GLY A 62 8.30 2.75 -2.66
N ALA A 63 8.77 1.73 -1.97
CA ALA A 63 10.18 1.66 -1.60
C ALA A 63 11.02 1.33 -2.84
N GLY A 64 12.15 2.00 -2.99
CA GLY A 64 13.21 1.59 -3.90
C GLY A 64 14.24 0.76 -3.14
N TYR A 65 14.43 -0.48 -3.54
CA TYR A 65 15.41 -1.40 -2.92
C TYR A 65 16.77 -1.36 -3.65
N GLY A 66 16.81 -0.76 -4.83
CA GLY A 66 17.97 -0.70 -5.70
C GLY A 66 18.36 -2.09 -6.23
N GLU A 67 19.46 -2.12 -6.99
CA GLU A 67 19.97 -3.39 -7.52
C GLU A 67 20.49 -4.29 -6.39
N CYS A 68 19.91 -5.48 -6.30
CA CYS A 68 20.31 -6.51 -5.35
C CYS A 68 19.96 -7.91 -5.82
N HIS A 69 20.59 -8.92 -5.20
CA HIS A 69 20.26 -10.31 -5.43
C HIS A 69 19.32 -10.77 -4.32
N PRO A 70 18.18 -11.40 -4.64
CA PRO A 70 17.25 -11.86 -3.63
C PRO A 70 17.95 -12.82 -2.65
N PRO A 71 17.49 -12.90 -1.39
CA PRO A 71 17.97 -13.92 -0.47
C PRO A 71 17.77 -15.33 -1.08
N LEU A 72 18.53 -16.32 -0.59
CA LEU A 72 18.39 -17.73 -1.00
C LEU A 72 16.93 -18.21 -0.90
N ASP A 73 16.57 -19.30 -1.58
CA ASP A 73 15.21 -19.83 -1.82
C ASP A 73 14.24 -19.93 -0.62
N PHE A 74 14.72 -19.69 0.60
CA PHE A 74 13.97 -19.74 1.86
C PHE A 74 13.50 -18.36 2.36
N GLY A 75 13.78 -17.26 1.65
CA GLY A 75 13.47 -15.91 2.15
C GLY A 75 14.09 -15.67 3.53
N CYS A 76 13.29 -15.18 4.48
CA CYS A 76 13.73 -14.96 5.86
C CYS A 76 13.72 -16.22 6.74
N ALA A 77 13.30 -17.37 6.22
CA ALA A 77 13.49 -18.65 6.92
C ALA A 77 14.96 -19.12 6.86
N GLY A 78 15.78 -18.47 6.02
CA GLY A 78 17.24 -18.59 6.01
C GLY A 78 17.94 -17.60 6.94
N PHE A 79 19.25 -17.47 6.77
CA PHE A 79 20.07 -16.47 7.48
C PHE A 79 20.11 -15.19 6.64
N TYR A 80 19.70 -14.05 7.22
CA TYR A 80 19.72 -12.74 6.59
C TYR A 80 20.48 -11.73 7.46
N LEU A 81 21.21 -10.83 6.81
CA LEU A 81 22.06 -9.81 7.42
C LEU A 81 21.66 -8.41 6.99
N LEU A 82 22.01 -7.43 7.83
CA LEU A 82 21.98 -6.03 7.42
C LEU A 82 22.85 -5.83 6.17
N GLY A 83 22.26 -5.28 5.11
CA GLY A 83 22.91 -5.09 3.80
C GLY A 83 22.43 -6.04 2.70
N ASP A 84 21.80 -7.15 3.07
CA ASP A 84 21.14 -8.05 2.11
C ASP A 84 19.98 -7.35 1.38
N CYS A 85 19.55 -7.90 0.26
CA CYS A 85 18.45 -7.36 -0.55
C CYS A 85 17.18 -7.25 0.30
N GLY A 86 16.57 -6.06 0.33
CA GLY A 86 15.43 -5.77 1.19
C GLY A 86 15.78 -5.46 2.65
N PHE A 87 17.04 -5.58 3.07
CA PHE A 87 17.49 -5.29 4.45
C PHE A 87 18.55 -4.19 4.49
N ARG A 88 18.42 -3.19 3.60
CA ARG A 88 19.38 -2.09 3.48
C ARG A 88 18.81 -0.80 4.04
N GLU A 89 19.70 0.05 4.49
CA GLU A 89 19.33 1.32 5.12
C GLU A 89 19.16 2.47 4.13
N ASN A 90 19.59 2.23 2.89
CA ASN A 90 19.53 3.19 1.80
C ASN A 90 18.24 3.05 0.97
N HIS A 91 17.21 2.39 1.50
CA HIS A 91 15.91 2.36 0.85
C HIS A 91 15.42 3.79 0.62
N THR A 92 15.08 4.06 -0.63
CA THR A 92 14.47 5.30 -1.10
C THR A 92 12.95 5.17 -1.07
N ILE A 93 12.22 6.29 -1.09
CA ILE A 93 10.78 6.25 -1.28
C ILE A 93 10.48 6.94 -2.60
N TYR A 94 10.30 6.17 -3.66
CA TYR A 94 10.09 6.70 -4.99
C TYR A 94 8.63 7.01 -5.29
N LEU A 95 8.43 7.99 -6.16
CA LEU A 95 7.16 8.29 -6.81
C LEU A 95 7.30 8.10 -8.32
N TYR A 96 6.37 7.33 -8.89
CA TYR A 96 6.08 7.32 -10.32
C TYR A 96 4.65 7.81 -10.56
N THR A 97 4.40 8.47 -11.68
CA THR A 97 3.04 8.87 -12.08
C THR A 97 2.64 8.26 -13.41
N SER A 98 1.34 8.02 -13.60
CA SER A 98 0.81 7.47 -14.85
C SER A 98 -0.59 8.02 -15.13
N PRO A 99 -0.93 8.34 -16.39
CA PRO A 99 -2.30 8.70 -16.75
C PRO A 99 -3.23 7.48 -16.87
N ASP A 100 -2.69 6.27 -17.03
CA ASP A 100 -3.45 5.09 -17.51
C ASP A 100 -3.06 3.77 -16.81
N LEU A 101 -2.26 3.83 -15.74
CA LEU A 101 -1.67 2.69 -15.01
C LEU A 101 -0.67 1.84 -15.83
N HIS A 102 -0.30 2.28 -17.03
CA HIS A 102 0.65 1.59 -17.91
C HIS A 102 1.88 2.43 -18.21
N GLN A 103 1.69 3.66 -18.68
CA GLN A 103 2.77 4.59 -19.01
C GLN A 103 3.23 5.27 -17.73
N TRP A 104 4.29 4.75 -17.10
CA TRP A 104 4.81 5.28 -15.84
C TRP A 104 6.00 6.20 -16.05
N THR A 105 5.98 7.37 -15.44
CA THR A 105 7.07 8.34 -15.44
C THR A 105 7.66 8.43 -14.05
N PHE A 106 8.98 8.20 -13.92
CA PHE A 106 9.69 8.45 -12.66
C PHE A 106 9.64 9.94 -12.32
N VAL A 107 9.28 10.27 -11.08
CA VAL A 107 9.22 11.66 -10.61
C VAL A 107 10.43 11.99 -9.76
N ARG A 108 10.61 11.32 -8.61
CA ARG A 108 11.76 11.47 -7.69
C ARG A 108 11.72 10.49 -6.51
N ASP A 109 12.77 10.51 -5.70
CA ASP A 109 12.72 10.14 -4.28
C ASP A 109 12.02 11.25 -3.47
N ILE A 110 10.87 10.93 -2.89
CA ILE A 110 10.03 11.86 -2.13
C ILE A 110 10.46 11.98 -0.66
N PHE A 111 11.38 11.12 -0.20
CA PHE A 111 11.88 11.09 1.18
C PHE A 111 13.41 10.84 1.20
N PRO A 112 14.20 11.73 0.58
CA PRO A 112 15.63 11.55 0.38
C PRO A 112 16.42 11.59 1.69
N TRP A 113 17.58 10.93 1.69
CA TRP A 113 18.52 11.02 2.79
C TRP A 113 19.30 12.35 2.71
N ASN A 114 18.94 13.30 3.58
CA ASN A 114 19.62 14.59 3.72
C ASN A 114 20.02 14.90 5.18
N GLY A 115 19.84 13.93 6.10
CA GLY A 115 20.04 14.09 7.54
C GLY A 115 18.75 14.35 8.34
N ASP A 116 17.62 14.60 7.68
CA ASP A 116 16.36 15.01 8.35
C ASP A 116 15.34 13.87 8.50
N ARG A 117 15.73 12.63 8.18
CA ARG A 117 14.91 11.42 8.37
C ARG A 117 15.59 10.40 9.27
N PRO A 118 14.84 9.64 10.10
CA PRO A 118 15.43 8.69 11.04
C PRO A 118 16.05 7.49 10.31
N LEU A 119 17.32 7.20 10.56
CA LEU A 119 18.04 6.04 10.00
C LEU A 119 17.29 4.73 10.20
N GLY A 120 17.19 3.87 9.20
CA GLY A 120 16.59 2.55 9.36
C GLY A 120 16.32 1.88 8.02
N ILE A 121 15.75 0.70 8.09
CA ILE A 121 15.28 -0.03 6.91
C ILE A 121 13.80 0.27 6.75
N TYR A 122 13.39 0.69 5.55
CA TYR A 122 12.04 1.16 5.28
C TYR A 122 11.27 0.18 4.43
N TYR A 123 10.02 -0.04 4.82
CA TYR A 123 9.07 -0.91 4.14
C TYR A 123 7.71 -0.24 4.05
N ARG A 124 6.96 -0.68 3.04
CA ARG A 124 5.53 -0.41 2.85
C ARG A 124 5.14 1.07 2.97
N PRO A 125 5.82 2.01 2.32
CA PRO A 125 5.43 3.42 2.38
C PRO A 125 3.99 3.58 1.89
N LYS A 126 3.17 4.35 2.59
CA LYS A 126 1.80 4.69 2.19
C LYS A 126 1.63 6.18 2.19
N VAL A 127 1.16 6.75 1.08
CA VAL A 127 0.79 8.16 1.01
C VAL A 127 -0.73 8.28 0.84
N ILE A 128 -1.33 9.09 1.71
CA ILE A 128 -2.75 9.46 1.67
C ILE A 128 -2.89 10.99 1.75
N TYR A 129 -4.00 11.52 1.25
CA TYR A 129 -4.30 12.95 1.34
C TYR A 129 -5.30 13.22 2.46
N ASN A 130 -4.98 14.16 3.35
CA ASN A 130 -5.87 14.65 4.36
C ASN A 130 -6.56 15.92 3.88
N ARG A 131 -7.86 15.84 3.60
CA ARG A 131 -8.66 17.00 3.11
C ARG A 131 -8.80 18.12 4.14
N TYR A 132 -8.79 17.78 5.42
CA TYR A 132 -8.95 18.74 6.51
C TYR A 132 -7.70 19.59 6.72
N THR A 133 -6.52 18.97 6.72
CA THR A 133 -5.24 19.69 6.86
C THR A 133 -4.68 20.16 5.52
N GLN A 134 -5.22 19.64 4.41
CA GLN A 134 -4.72 19.85 3.04
C GLN A 134 -3.27 19.38 2.85
N LEU A 135 -2.87 18.33 3.60
CA LEU A 135 -1.53 17.75 3.53
C LEU A 135 -1.57 16.34 2.98
N TYR A 136 -0.53 15.99 2.25
CA TYR A 136 -0.19 14.60 1.95
C TYR A 136 0.57 14.04 3.14
N VAL A 137 0.17 12.85 3.58
CA VAL A 137 0.71 12.18 4.77
C VAL A 137 1.33 10.85 4.35
N LEU A 138 2.63 10.74 4.57
CA LEU A 138 3.45 9.56 4.31
C LEU A 138 3.63 8.79 5.62
N TRP A 139 3.23 7.53 5.64
CA TRP A 139 3.57 6.57 6.70
C TRP A 139 4.56 5.55 6.17
N ILE A 140 5.50 5.11 7.01
CA ILE A 140 6.54 4.13 6.66
C ILE A 140 6.73 3.16 7.82
N ASN A 141 6.79 1.86 7.54
CA ASN A 141 7.28 0.86 8.48
C ASN A 141 8.81 0.94 8.53
N ARG A 142 9.36 1.32 9.68
CA ARG A 142 10.79 1.47 9.92
C ARG A 142 11.27 0.41 10.90
N VAL A 143 12.25 -0.36 10.46
CA VAL A 143 13.01 -1.30 11.29
C VAL A 143 14.37 -0.71 11.63
N GLU A 144 14.79 -0.84 12.89
CA GLU A 144 16.13 -0.40 13.30
C GLU A 144 17.25 -1.32 12.80
N ARG A 145 18.44 -0.73 12.61
CA ARG A 145 19.59 -1.36 11.95
C ARG A 145 20.16 -2.55 12.72
N THR A 146 20.38 -2.37 14.02
CA THR A 146 21.25 -3.24 14.81
C THR A 146 20.41 -4.19 15.65
N GLY A 147 20.15 -5.37 15.10
CA GLY A 147 19.62 -6.52 15.81
C GLY A 147 20.74 -7.46 16.29
N PRO A 148 20.38 -8.54 16.98
CA PRO A 148 21.32 -9.58 17.38
C PRO A 148 22.08 -10.13 16.17
N PHE A 149 23.37 -10.41 16.34
CA PHE A 149 24.22 -11.09 15.34
C PHE A 149 24.30 -10.41 13.95
N GLY A 150 24.07 -9.09 13.87
CA GLY A 150 24.14 -8.35 12.60
C GLY A 150 22.89 -8.44 11.74
N SER A 151 21.80 -9.01 12.26
CA SER A 151 20.48 -8.98 11.63
C SER A 151 19.79 -7.63 11.82
N PRO A 152 18.84 -7.25 10.95
CA PRO A 152 17.88 -6.19 11.22
C PRO A 152 17.13 -6.37 12.55
N ASN A 153 16.89 -5.28 13.27
CA ASN A 153 16.20 -5.31 14.56
C ASN A 153 14.69 -5.23 14.42
N PHE A 154 14.07 -6.30 13.93
CA PHE A 154 12.60 -6.40 13.83
C PHE A 154 11.88 -6.23 15.17
N LEU A 155 12.54 -6.55 16.28
CA LEU A 155 12.02 -6.33 17.64
C LEU A 155 12.02 -4.85 18.06
N ASN A 156 12.62 -3.97 17.26
CA ASN A 156 12.52 -2.51 17.42
C ASN A 156 12.06 -1.87 16.10
N ALA A 157 10.89 -2.30 15.65
CA ALA A 157 10.15 -1.67 14.57
C ALA A 157 9.27 -0.51 15.08
N SER A 158 8.94 0.41 14.18
CA SER A 158 8.15 1.61 14.45
C SER A 158 7.54 2.17 13.17
N TYR A 159 6.51 3.00 13.28
CA TYR A 159 6.06 3.83 12.17
C TYR A 159 6.69 5.22 12.22
N VAL A 160 7.19 5.66 11.06
CA VAL A 160 7.59 7.04 10.80
C VAL A 160 6.46 7.72 10.03
N VAL A 161 6.15 8.97 10.38
CA VAL A 161 5.18 9.78 9.65
C VAL A 161 5.81 11.09 9.20
N ALA A 162 5.58 11.43 7.94
CA ALA A 162 6.03 12.66 7.33
C ALA A 162 4.89 13.31 6.54
N THR A 163 4.98 14.61 6.28
CA THR A 163 3.95 15.35 5.54
C THR A 163 4.53 16.19 4.43
N SER A 164 3.72 16.49 3.41
CA SER A 164 4.04 17.47 2.37
C SER A 164 2.80 18.23 1.92
N LYS A 165 3.01 19.42 1.34
CA LYS A 165 1.95 20.22 0.71
C LYS A 165 1.60 19.75 -0.70
N THR A 166 2.48 18.98 -1.34
CA THR A 166 2.29 18.47 -2.71
C THR A 166 2.44 16.95 -2.72
N PRO A 167 1.81 16.26 -3.69
CA PRO A 167 1.87 14.80 -3.76
C PRO A 167 3.27 14.28 -4.09
N ASP A 168 4.12 15.10 -4.71
CA ASP A 168 5.48 14.78 -5.13
C ASP A 168 6.56 15.22 -4.12
N GLY A 169 6.15 15.69 -2.93
CA GLY A 169 7.08 16.01 -1.86
C GLY A 169 8.01 17.20 -2.15
N VAL A 170 9.14 17.31 -1.46
CA VAL A 170 9.70 16.37 -0.48
C VAL A 170 8.86 16.32 0.81
N PHE A 171 8.81 15.15 1.45
CA PHE A 171 8.09 14.95 2.71
C PHE A 171 8.99 15.26 3.92
N THR A 172 8.44 15.95 4.92
CA THR A 172 9.13 16.33 6.16
C THR A 172 8.58 15.54 7.35
N VAL A 173 9.46 14.95 8.15
CA VAL A 173 9.08 14.14 9.32
C VAL A 173 8.30 14.96 10.34
N VAL A 174 7.16 14.42 10.78
CA VAL A 174 6.34 14.94 11.87
C VAL A 174 6.26 13.97 13.05
N GLN A 175 6.51 12.67 12.80
CA GLN A 175 6.68 11.65 13.83
C GLN A 175 7.86 10.75 13.45
N GLU A 176 8.95 10.79 14.22
CA GLU A 176 10.05 9.82 14.05
C GLU A 176 9.66 8.41 14.49
N LYS A 177 8.74 8.32 15.46
CA LYS A 177 8.18 7.07 15.99
C LYS A 177 6.79 7.33 16.53
N VAL A 178 5.76 6.78 15.87
CA VAL A 178 4.38 6.84 16.37
C VAL A 178 4.28 6.01 17.66
N ARG A 179 4.04 6.68 18.79
CA ARG A 179 3.96 6.06 20.14
C ARG A 179 2.55 5.74 20.58
N SER A 180 1.53 6.22 19.86
CA SER A 180 0.13 6.08 20.23
C SER A 180 -0.49 4.75 19.83
N ILE A 181 0.21 3.94 19.01
CA ILE A 181 -0.23 2.58 18.64
C ILE A 181 -0.43 1.72 19.88
N GLU A 182 -1.49 0.92 19.92
CA GLU A 182 -1.79 0.08 21.07
C GLU A 182 -0.78 -1.07 21.18
N TYR A 183 -0.57 -1.77 20.07
CA TYR A 183 0.41 -2.85 19.99
C TYR A 183 1.73 -2.31 19.44
N GLY A 184 2.72 -2.11 20.32
CA GLY A 184 4.08 -1.74 19.96
C GLY A 184 4.79 -2.79 19.09
N ASN A 185 6.01 -2.49 18.62
CA ASN A 185 6.74 -3.32 17.63
C ASN A 185 5.85 -3.68 16.44
N PRO A 186 5.33 -2.67 15.72
CA PRO A 186 4.49 -2.90 14.56
C PRO A 186 5.27 -3.54 13.41
N GLY A 187 4.57 -4.20 12.50
CA GLY A 187 5.13 -4.65 11.22
C GLY A 187 4.37 -4.04 10.05
N ASP A 188 3.97 -4.91 9.12
CA ASP A 188 3.23 -4.55 7.93
C ASP A 188 1.93 -3.82 8.22
N PHE A 189 1.60 -2.86 7.34
CA PHE A 189 0.41 -2.05 7.47
C PHE A 189 -0.13 -1.57 6.12
N THR A 190 -1.35 -1.02 6.21
CA THR A 190 -1.97 -0.19 5.19
C THR A 190 -2.78 0.93 5.84
N LEU A 191 -3.13 1.93 5.03
CA LEU A 191 -4.01 3.02 5.42
C LEU A 191 -5.29 2.95 4.61
N PHE A 192 -6.42 3.21 5.24
CA PHE A 192 -7.72 3.30 4.59
C PHE A 192 -8.42 4.58 5.01
N ILE A 193 -8.95 5.33 4.04
CA ILE A 193 -9.80 6.49 4.28
C ILE A 193 -11.24 6.09 3.99
N ASP A 194 -12.07 6.17 5.01
CA ASP A 194 -13.52 6.10 4.86
C ASP A 194 -14.07 7.48 4.49
N ASN A 195 -14.63 7.56 3.29
CA ASN A 195 -15.13 8.81 2.69
C ASN A 195 -16.65 8.99 2.86
N ASP A 196 -17.28 8.23 3.76
CA ASP A 196 -18.72 8.38 4.04
C ASP A 196 -19.09 9.76 4.61
N ASP A 197 -18.18 10.36 5.37
CA ASP A 197 -18.23 11.78 5.71
C ASP A 197 -17.33 12.53 4.72
N GLU A 198 -17.93 13.22 3.75
CA GLU A 198 -17.18 13.93 2.71
C GLU A 198 -16.39 15.15 3.24
N GLU A 199 -16.88 15.78 4.31
CA GLU A 199 -16.27 16.97 4.93
C GLU A 199 -15.11 16.56 5.84
N ARG A 200 -15.27 15.45 6.57
CA ARG A 200 -14.26 14.94 7.49
C ARG A 200 -14.10 13.42 7.40
N PRO A 201 -13.48 12.92 6.32
CA PRO A 201 -13.21 11.51 6.16
C PRO A 201 -12.43 10.96 7.35
N THR A 202 -12.80 9.76 7.82
CA THR A 202 -12.07 9.10 8.90
C THR A 202 -11.06 8.14 8.31
N ALA A 203 -9.81 8.19 8.80
CA ALA A 203 -8.78 7.27 8.35
C ALA A 203 -8.46 6.21 9.41
N TYR A 204 -8.01 5.06 8.95
CA TYR A 204 -7.71 3.88 9.74
C TYR A 204 -6.36 3.29 9.34
N LEU A 205 -5.65 2.76 10.32
CA LEU A 205 -4.44 1.97 10.19
C LEU A 205 -4.80 0.50 10.44
N ALA A 206 -4.74 -0.34 9.41
CA ALA A 206 -4.75 -1.79 9.60
C ALA A 206 -3.30 -2.29 9.62
N TYR A 207 -2.91 -3.00 10.68
CA TYR A 207 -1.51 -3.38 10.87
C TYR A 207 -1.34 -4.67 11.67
N ASN A 208 -0.19 -5.33 11.50
CA ASN A 208 0.24 -6.42 12.37
C ASN A 208 1.27 -5.96 13.41
N SER A 209 1.52 -6.76 14.44
CA SER A 209 2.55 -6.46 15.45
C SER A 209 3.28 -7.71 15.91
N PHE A 210 4.59 -7.60 16.14
CA PHE A 210 5.37 -8.67 16.76
C PHE A 210 4.87 -8.94 18.19
N ASN A 211 4.45 -7.90 18.92
CA ASN A 211 3.99 -8.02 20.31
C ASN A 211 2.62 -8.71 20.45
N ASN A 212 1.87 -8.86 19.36
CA ASN A 212 0.61 -9.59 19.36
C ASN A 212 0.63 -10.87 18.52
N LEU A 213 1.83 -11.41 18.25
CA LEU A 213 2.05 -12.64 17.47
C LEU A 213 1.59 -12.52 16.01
N HIS A 214 1.83 -11.35 15.39
CA HIS A 214 1.46 -11.05 14.01
C HIS A 214 -0.03 -11.25 13.77
N ARG A 215 -0.87 -10.76 14.67
CA ARG A 215 -2.30 -10.61 14.39
C ARG A 215 -2.52 -9.23 13.79
N ILE A 216 -3.44 -9.14 12.84
CA ILE A 216 -3.95 -7.88 12.28
C ILE A 216 -4.96 -7.25 13.23
N GLN A 217 -4.87 -5.94 13.41
CA GLN A 217 -5.83 -5.08 14.11
C GLN A 217 -6.03 -3.80 13.31
N ILE A 218 -7.10 -3.08 13.61
CA ILE A 218 -7.40 -1.80 13.01
C ILE A 218 -7.50 -0.74 14.11
N GLU A 219 -6.82 0.38 13.91
CA GLU A 219 -6.92 1.56 14.75
C GLU A 219 -7.37 2.77 13.94
N GLN A 220 -8.22 3.61 14.52
CA GLN A 220 -8.56 4.89 13.91
C GLN A 220 -7.38 5.87 14.05
N LEU A 221 -7.12 6.65 13.02
CA LEU A 221 -6.13 7.72 13.05
C LEU A 221 -6.66 8.98 13.74
N THR A 222 -5.74 9.83 14.20
CA THR A 222 -6.04 11.21 14.58
C THR A 222 -6.55 12.00 13.37
N VAL A 223 -7.20 13.14 13.63
CA VAL A 223 -7.86 13.97 12.60
C VAL A 223 -6.91 14.46 11.51
N ASP A 224 -5.65 14.67 11.86
CA ASP A 224 -4.57 15.08 10.97
C ASP A 224 -3.86 13.89 10.28
N TYR A 225 -4.28 12.66 10.58
CA TYR A 225 -3.72 11.39 10.11
C TYR A 225 -2.25 11.17 10.50
N THR A 226 -1.71 11.90 11.48
CA THR A 226 -0.29 11.81 11.84
C THR A 226 0.00 10.84 13.00
N ALA A 227 -1.03 10.35 13.68
CA ALA A 227 -0.91 9.37 14.76
C ALA A 227 -2.16 8.48 14.79
N THR A 228 -2.17 7.46 15.66
CA THR A 228 -3.37 6.65 15.93
C THR A 228 -4.04 7.09 17.23
N LEU A 229 -5.32 6.77 17.40
CA LEU A 229 -6.04 6.91 18.66
C LEU A 229 -5.75 5.76 19.65
N GLY A 230 -5.00 4.73 19.24
CA GLY A 230 -4.57 3.62 20.08
C GLY A 230 -5.74 2.87 20.70
N LYS A 231 -5.58 2.44 21.97
CA LYS A 231 -6.63 1.81 22.79
C LYS A 231 -7.99 2.51 22.79
N ASN A 232 -8.05 3.81 22.52
CA ASN A 232 -9.32 4.54 22.55
C ASN A 232 -10.19 4.25 21.32
N SER A 233 -9.62 3.75 20.23
CA SER A 233 -10.36 3.37 19.02
C SER A 233 -9.60 2.27 18.27
N THR A 234 -9.77 1.03 18.76
CA THR A 234 -9.13 -0.17 18.21
C THR A 234 -10.14 -1.32 18.11
N THR A 235 -9.99 -2.17 17.11
CA THR A 235 -10.73 -3.43 17.03
C THR A 235 -10.19 -4.51 17.97
N GLY A 236 -8.97 -4.32 18.49
CA GLY A 236 -8.16 -5.43 18.97
C GLY A 236 -7.78 -6.40 17.84
N PRO A 237 -7.14 -7.54 18.18
CA PRO A 237 -6.70 -8.52 17.19
C PRO A 237 -7.89 -9.21 16.50
N LEU A 238 -7.95 -9.11 15.17
CA LEU A 238 -9.02 -9.67 14.33
C LEU A 238 -8.72 -11.07 13.81
N THR A 239 -7.44 -11.37 13.59
CA THR A 239 -7.00 -12.54 12.83
C THR A 239 -6.31 -13.58 13.72
N PRO A 240 -6.15 -14.83 13.23
CA PRO A 240 -5.21 -15.78 13.82
C PRO A 240 -3.79 -15.21 13.86
N THR A 241 -2.90 -15.85 14.61
CA THR A 241 -1.48 -15.48 14.63
C THR A 241 -0.83 -15.70 13.26
N ASN A 242 0.33 -15.07 13.03
CA ASN A 242 1.17 -15.27 11.84
C ASN A 242 0.54 -14.74 10.53
N ASN A 243 -0.03 -13.52 10.57
CA ASN A 243 -0.56 -12.81 9.41
C ASN A 243 0.08 -11.42 9.24
N GLU A 244 0.23 -10.98 8.00
CA GLU A 244 0.82 -9.69 7.64
C GLU A 244 0.20 -9.13 6.35
N ALA A 245 0.84 -8.12 5.75
CA ALA A 245 0.43 -7.53 4.50
C ALA A 245 -1.06 -7.09 4.42
N PRO A 246 -1.62 -6.43 5.45
CA PRO A 246 -3.04 -6.09 5.42
C PRO A 246 -3.35 -5.12 4.27
N ILE A 247 -4.48 -5.31 3.60
CA ILE A 247 -5.12 -4.31 2.73
C ILE A 247 -6.54 -4.08 3.23
N MET A 248 -6.95 -2.82 3.32
CA MET A 248 -8.33 -2.45 3.68
C MET A 248 -8.95 -1.59 2.58
N PHE A 249 -10.17 -1.91 2.17
CA PHE A 249 -10.89 -1.20 1.11
C PHE A 249 -12.41 -1.31 1.29
N LYS A 250 -13.18 -0.42 0.64
CA LYS A 250 -14.65 -0.41 0.69
C LYS A 250 -15.25 -0.66 -0.70
N ARG A 251 -16.25 -1.53 -0.80
CA ARG A 251 -17.00 -1.78 -2.05
C ARG A 251 -18.45 -2.14 -1.74
N ASN A 252 -19.39 -1.48 -2.41
CA ASN A 252 -20.84 -1.72 -2.28
C ASN A 252 -21.29 -1.72 -0.80
N ASP A 253 -20.89 -0.70 -0.04
CA ASP A 253 -21.19 -0.52 1.39
C ASP A 253 -20.60 -1.58 2.36
N TYR A 254 -19.75 -2.47 1.85
CA TYR A 254 -18.97 -3.40 2.67
C TYR A 254 -17.50 -2.97 2.74
N TYR A 255 -16.91 -3.17 3.91
CA TYR A 255 -15.48 -3.03 4.16
C TYR A 255 -14.84 -4.41 4.07
N TYR A 256 -13.71 -4.47 3.41
CA TYR A 256 -12.94 -5.68 3.19
C TYR A 256 -11.57 -5.52 3.80
N LEU A 257 -11.11 -6.56 4.49
CA LEU A 257 -9.76 -6.69 4.99
C LEU A 257 -9.15 -7.93 4.36
N LEU A 258 -8.11 -7.73 3.55
CA LEU A 258 -7.27 -8.79 3.01
C LEU A 258 -5.98 -8.88 3.80
N PHE A 259 -5.43 -10.07 3.93
CA PHE A 259 -4.13 -10.32 4.56
C PHE A 259 -3.67 -11.74 4.22
N GLY A 260 -2.35 -11.95 4.31
CA GLY A 260 -1.72 -13.24 4.07
C GLY A 260 -0.96 -13.76 5.27
N GLN A 261 -0.57 -15.04 5.27
CA GLN A 261 0.36 -15.55 6.26
C GLN A 261 1.70 -14.80 6.20
N CYS A 262 2.42 -14.71 7.33
CA CYS A 262 3.77 -14.15 7.34
C CYS A 262 4.69 -14.92 6.38
N CYS A 263 5.29 -14.19 5.44
CA CYS A 263 6.01 -14.73 4.29
C CYS A 263 7.14 -13.79 3.86
N CYS A 264 7.99 -13.43 4.82
CA CYS A 264 9.12 -12.53 4.64
C CYS A 264 10.04 -13.00 3.49
N PHE A 265 9.96 -12.29 2.35
CA PHE A 265 10.67 -12.57 1.08
C PHE A 265 10.62 -14.04 0.63
N CYS A 266 9.57 -14.77 0.98
CA CYS A 266 9.42 -16.18 0.61
C CYS A 266 9.24 -16.33 -0.90
N THR A 267 9.69 -17.45 -1.48
CA THR A 267 9.54 -17.71 -2.92
C THR A 267 8.17 -18.30 -3.26
N GLU A 268 7.45 -18.78 -2.24
CA GLU A 268 6.14 -19.40 -2.37
C GLU A 268 4.98 -18.41 -2.45
N GLY A 269 5.17 -17.16 -2.03
CA GLY A 269 4.10 -16.18 -1.83
C GLY A 269 3.21 -16.47 -0.61
N SER A 270 2.34 -15.52 -0.27
CA SER A 270 1.34 -15.68 0.80
C SER A 270 -0.02 -16.10 0.25
N ASN A 271 -0.88 -16.63 1.12
CA ASN A 271 -2.32 -16.68 0.82
C ASN A 271 -2.93 -15.27 0.88
N SER A 272 -4.22 -15.16 0.53
CA SER A 272 -4.97 -13.91 0.66
C SER A 272 -6.37 -14.15 1.24
N ARG A 273 -6.46 -14.09 2.57
CA ARG A 273 -7.70 -14.31 3.33
C ARG A 273 -8.60 -13.08 3.26
N VAL A 274 -9.91 -13.28 3.23
CA VAL A 274 -10.88 -12.18 3.14
C VAL A 274 -11.77 -12.11 4.38
N PHE A 275 -11.69 -10.97 5.06
CA PHE A 275 -12.61 -10.60 6.13
C PHE A 275 -13.52 -9.47 5.65
N VAL A 276 -14.78 -9.47 6.09
CA VAL A 276 -15.79 -8.47 5.67
C VAL A 276 -16.50 -7.86 6.88
N SER A 277 -16.88 -6.59 6.78
CA SER A 277 -17.66 -5.87 7.78
C SER A 277 -18.57 -4.85 7.11
N THR A 278 -19.63 -4.40 7.81
CA THR A 278 -20.46 -3.26 7.43
C THR A 278 -19.99 -1.94 8.07
N HIS A 279 -18.91 -1.97 8.85
CA HIS A 279 -18.30 -0.80 9.49
C HIS A 279 -16.78 -1.00 9.65
N PRO A 280 -15.93 0.04 9.52
CA PRO A 280 -14.45 -0.10 9.59
C PRO A 280 -13.94 -0.76 10.87
N MET A 281 -14.63 -0.49 11.99
CA MET A 281 -14.27 -1.02 13.31
C MET A 281 -14.97 -2.34 13.65
N GLY A 282 -15.61 -2.98 12.67
CA GLY A 282 -16.29 -4.26 12.85
C GLY A 282 -17.75 -4.15 13.30
N PRO A 283 -18.39 -5.29 13.65
CA PRO A 283 -17.77 -6.61 13.76
C PRO A 283 -17.31 -7.16 12.40
N TRP A 284 -16.11 -7.74 12.37
CA TRP A 284 -15.55 -8.37 11.18
C TRP A 284 -15.88 -9.86 11.14
N VAL A 285 -16.16 -10.37 9.94
CA VAL A 285 -16.53 -11.76 9.69
C VAL A 285 -15.50 -12.39 8.76
N ASP A 286 -14.91 -13.52 9.19
CA ASP A 286 -14.09 -14.37 8.30
C ASP A 286 -15.00 -15.02 7.25
N THR A 287 -14.76 -14.71 5.98
CA THR A 287 -15.52 -15.30 4.88
C THR A 287 -15.09 -16.73 4.56
N GLN A 288 -13.98 -17.18 5.17
CA GLN A 288 -13.26 -18.43 4.93
C GLN A 288 -12.63 -18.56 3.54
N TYR A 289 -12.79 -17.55 2.67
CA TYR A 289 -12.19 -17.53 1.35
C TYR A 289 -10.72 -17.13 1.39
N ASP A 290 -9.99 -17.75 0.47
CA ASP A 290 -8.63 -17.40 0.07
C ASP A 290 -8.70 -17.02 -1.42
N ILE A 291 -8.42 -15.77 -1.74
CA ILE A 291 -8.52 -15.25 -3.12
C ILE A 291 -7.24 -15.43 -3.92
N ASP A 292 -6.15 -15.88 -3.28
CA ASP A 292 -4.95 -16.32 -3.99
C ASP A 292 -4.92 -17.85 -4.06
N PRO A 293 -5.30 -18.45 -5.20
CA PRO A 293 -5.32 -19.89 -5.34
C PRO A 293 -3.92 -20.49 -5.13
N VAL A 294 -3.86 -21.68 -4.53
CA VAL A 294 -2.60 -22.37 -4.25
C VAL A 294 -2.42 -23.63 -5.09
N THR A 295 -1.18 -23.91 -5.48
CA THR A 295 -0.75 -25.20 -6.02
C THR A 295 0.03 -25.98 -4.96
N ASN A 296 0.04 -27.30 -5.09
CA ASN A 296 0.89 -28.17 -4.30
C ASN A 296 2.08 -28.58 -5.18
N GLU A 297 3.29 -28.21 -4.78
CA GLU A 297 4.52 -28.53 -5.50
C GLU A 297 5.48 -29.30 -4.59
N ILE A 298 6.29 -30.20 -5.16
CA ILE A 298 7.35 -30.89 -4.41
C ILE A 298 8.66 -30.18 -4.72
N VAL A 299 9.19 -29.45 -3.73
CA VAL A 299 10.47 -28.73 -3.83
C VAL A 299 11.46 -29.41 -2.87
N HIS A 300 12.57 -29.92 -3.39
CA HIS A 300 13.57 -30.70 -2.64
C HIS A 300 12.98 -31.88 -1.84
N GLY A 301 11.95 -32.55 -2.37
CA GLY A 301 11.30 -33.70 -1.71
C GLY A 301 10.30 -33.32 -0.61
N ILE A 302 10.03 -32.03 -0.41
CA ILE A 302 9.05 -31.52 0.56
C ILE A 302 7.84 -30.98 -0.21
N LEU A 303 6.63 -31.39 0.19
CA LEU A 303 5.39 -30.81 -0.32
C LEU A 303 5.26 -29.37 0.21
N ARG A 304 5.30 -28.40 -0.71
CA ARG A 304 5.08 -26.98 -0.42
C ARG A 304 3.76 -26.53 -1.06
N ARG A 305 2.99 -25.75 -0.30
CA ARG A 305 1.90 -24.96 -0.87
C ARG A 305 2.49 -23.69 -1.42
N ARG A 306 2.20 -23.39 -2.68
CA ARG A 306 2.68 -22.21 -3.38
C ARG A 306 1.49 -21.39 -3.86
N SER A 307 1.51 -20.10 -3.61
CA SER A 307 0.56 -19.16 -4.22
C SER A 307 0.77 -19.16 -5.74
N ILE A 308 -0.32 -19.15 -6.50
CA ILE A 308 -0.26 -19.04 -7.97
C ILE A 308 0.32 -17.69 -8.38
N SER A 309 0.04 -16.63 -7.62
CA SER A 309 0.63 -15.32 -7.87
C SER A 309 2.13 -15.28 -7.51
N GLY A 310 2.56 -16.09 -6.54
CA GLY A 310 3.88 -16.01 -5.92
C GLY A 310 4.13 -14.69 -5.19
N GLY A 311 3.07 -13.89 -4.99
CA GLY A 311 3.13 -12.54 -4.45
C GLY A 311 2.66 -12.45 -3.01
N GLN A 312 2.64 -11.22 -2.51
CA GLN A 312 2.05 -10.83 -1.25
C GLN A 312 1.37 -9.47 -1.44
N GLU A 313 0.30 -9.24 -0.69
CA GLU A 313 -0.55 -8.06 -0.80
C GLU A 313 0.20 -6.74 -0.56
N SER A 314 -0.11 -5.73 -1.37
CA SER A 314 0.47 -4.38 -1.24
C SER A 314 -0.59 -3.26 -1.33
N PHE A 315 -1.46 -3.28 -2.34
CA PHE A 315 -2.51 -2.27 -2.52
C PHE A 315 -3.68 -2.78 -3.38
N VAL A 316 -4.78 -2.03 -3.36
CA VAL A 316 -5.94 -2.19 -4.26
C VAL A 316 -6.14 -0.88 -5.03
N VAL A 317 -6.40 -0.99 -6.34
CA VAL A 317 -6.78 0.15 -7.19
C VAL A 317 -8.25 0.03 -7.56
N TYR A 318 -9.01 1.10 -7.38
CA TYR A 318 -10.42 1.14 -7.71
C TYR A 318 -10.63 1.50 -9.18
N PHE A 319 -11.44 0.72 -9.88
CA PHE A 319 -11.93 1.03 -11.22
C PHE A 319 -13.42 1.35 -11.13
N SER A 320 -13.80 2.63 -11.28
CA SER A 320 -15.20 2.96 -11.48
C SER A 320 -15.61 2.44 -12.85
N HIS A 321 -16.54 1.48 -12.90
CA HIS A 321 -17.23 1.19 -14.14
C HIS A 321 -18.11 2.41 -14.44
N THR A 322 -17.81 3.11 -15.52
CA THR A 322 -18.68 4.13 -16.10
C THR A 322 -19.93 3.50 -16.67
#